data_AF-A0A0U3CVX9-F1
#
_entry.id   AF-A0A0U3CVX9-F1
#
_cell.length_a   1.000
_cell.length_b   1.000
_cell.length_c   1.000
_cell.angle_alpha   90.00
_cell.angle_beta   90.00
_cell.angle_gamma   90.00
#
_symmetry.space_group_name_H-M   'P 1'
#
loop_
_entity.id
_entity.type
_entity.pdbx_description
1 polymer ?
#
loop_
_entity_poly.entity_id
_entity_poly.type
_entity_poly.pdbx_seq_one_letter_code
_entity_poly.pdbx_strand_id
1 'polypeptide(L)'
;MFEKQKTKLNNYNKIVIIFTVLLITNIIFYISLLIVFYKDIINGITNFGLINNIFLIVSAIIILGFISTRLPQFRKRNKGSIYEIGYLILFGMVSIVVSYFNKSTEFDYIVMPLLDMFKVLSVMLILTLIATKTKAFKGVISGKISKKTIIYCFIIFSILGILSSIYYVNVDGTPSDVRNLIIMISGLFGGPYVGIPSGIIAGLFKYSQGGATALPCAVATVICGIIGSLIHVWNNGKFPKTRHSAILMFLFIGFDMLLIVVLTPPYISIAYIRNIYILTVFGSVIGMVLFSMILNETKTKNTTINYEDLKLKEMENTLDEYDERIENLEEEIRELKNQNPK
;
A
#
# COMPACT_ATOMS: atom_id res chain seq x y z
N MET A 1 -16.04 29.34 1.10
CA MET A 1 -15.03 28.71 2.00
C MET A 1 -15.65 27.68 2.93
N PHE A 2 -16.77 28.00 3.59
CA PHE A 2 -17.51 27.09 4.47
C PHE A 2 -18.01 25.80 3.80
N GLU A 3 -18.56 25.86 2.59
CA GLU A 3 -19.00 24.64 1.87
C GLU A 3 -17.84 23.67 1.58
N LYS A 4 -16.69 24.19 1.10
CA LYS A 4 -15.48 23.37 0.87
C LYS A 4 -14.99 22.69 2.14
N GLN A 5 -15.04 23.37 3.28
CA GLN A 5 -14.68 22.79 4.58
C GLN A 5 -15.70 21.75 5.06
N LYS A 6 -17.00 22.01 4.88
CA LYS A 6 -18.08 21.07 5.20
C LYS A 6 -18.00 19.79 4.36
N THR A 7 -17.73 19.91 3.06
CA THR A 7 -17.53 18.76 2.17
C THR A 7 -16.28 17.96 2.54
N LYS A 8 -15.18 18.64 2.91
CA LYS A 8 -13.95 17.99 3.37
C LYS A 8 -14.15 17.23 4.69
N LEU A 9 -14.88 17.82 5.64
CA LEU A 9 -15.23 17.17 6.91
C LEU A 9 -16.15 15.96 6.68
N ASN A 10 -17.14 16.09 5.80
CA ASN A 10 -18.03 14.98 5.43
C ASN A 10 -17.27 13.81 4.79
N ASN A 11 -16.34 14.09 3.87
CA ASN A 11 -15.50 13.06 3.25
C ASN A 11 -14.57 12.39 4.26
N TYR A 12 -14.02 13.14 5.22
CA TYR A 12 -13.24 12.56 6.32
C TYR A 12 -14.08 11.58 7.15
N ASN A 13 -15.29 11.97 7.54
CA ASN A 13 -16.18 11.11 8.31
C ASN A 13 -16.54 9.82 7.55
N LYS A 14 -16.75 9.90 6.22
CA LYS A 14 -16.98 8.70 5.39
C LYS A 14 -15.78 7.75 5.36
N ILE A 15 -14.56 8.28 5.29
CA ILE A 15 -13.34 7.46 5.39
C ILE A 15 -13.27 6.79 6.76
N VAL A 16 -13.53 7.54 7.84
CA VAL A 16 -13.52 6.99 9.21
C VAL A 16 -14.54 5.86 9.35
N ILE A 17 -15.75 6.02 8.80
CA ILE A 17 -16.78 4.96 8.81
C ILE A 17 -16.28 3.67 8.14
N ILE A 18 -15.64 3.75 6.96
CA ILE A 18 -15.05 2.56 6.33
C ILE A 18 -14.02 1.90 7.23
N PHE A 19 -13.11 2.68 7.83
CA PHE A 19 -12.10 2.14 8.74
C PHE A 19 -12.73 1.50 9.98
N THR A 20 -13.77 2.12 10.54
CA THR A 20 -14.52 1.57 11.68
C THR A 20 -15.20 0.27 11.33
N VAL A 21 -15.88 0.19 10.17
CA VAL A 21 -16.51 -1.05 9.70
C VAL A 21 -15.47 -2.15 9.52
N LEU A 22 -14.35 -1.86 8.84
CA LEU A 22 -13.29 -2.85 8.66
C LEU A 22 -12.62 -3.25 9.99
N LEU A 23 -12.50 -2.34 10.95
CA LEU A 23 -12.00 -2.64 12.28
C LEU A 23 -12.94 -3.60 13.03
N ILE A 24 -14.25 -3.34 12.98
CA ILE A 24 -15.25 -4.21 13.58
C ILE A 24 -15.21 -5.60 12.93
N THR A 25 -15.10 -5.70 11.60
CA THR A 25 -14.99 -7.00 10.93
C THR A 25 -13.72 -7.75 11.33
N ASN A 26 -12.61 -7.04 11.57
CA ASN A 26 -11.39 -7.66 12.09
C ASN A 26 -11.58 -8.17 13.52
N ILE A 27 -12.23 -7.40 14.40
CA ILE A 27 -12.55 -7.85 15.77
C ILE A 27 -13.40 -9.12 15.72
N ILE A 28 -14.45 -9.14 14.90
CA ILE A 28 -15.30 -10.32 14.70
C ILE A 28 -14.48 -11.50 14.20
N PHE A 29 -13.61 -11.29 13.22
CA PHE A 29 -12.72 -12.32 12.69
C PHE A 29 -11.82 -12.93 13.78
N TYR A 30 -11.14 -12.09 14.56
CA TYR A 30 -10.25 -12.55 15.63
C TYR A 30 -11.00 -13.24 16.77
N ILE A 31 -12.21 -12.78 17.11
CA ILE A 31 -13.07 -13.47 18.08
C ILE A 31 -13.49 -14.84 17.55
N SER A 32 -13.94 -14.94 16.29
CA SER A 32 -14.29 -16.22 15.66
C SER A 32 -13.10 -17.19 15.67
N LEU A 33 -11.90 -16.68 15.42
CA LEU A 33 -10.66 -17.45 15.50
C LEU A 33 -10.42 -17.96 16.93
N LEU A 34 -10.53 -17.09 17.94
CA LEU A 34 -10.36 -17.45 19.36
C LEU A 34 -11.36 -18.53 19.80
N ILE A 35 -12.62 -18.46 19.35
CA ILE A 35 -13.64 -19.47 19.65
C ILE A 35 -13.26 -20.84 19.07
N VAL A 36 -12.78 -20.87 17.82
CA VAL A 36 -12.28 -22.09 17.18
C VAL A 36 -11.10 -22.67 17.97
N PHE A 37 -10.12 -21.82 18.32
CA PHE A 37 -8.97 -22.24 19.12
C PHE A 37 -9.37 -22.79 20.49
N TYR A 38 -10.32 -22.13 21.17
CA TYR A 38 -10.84 -22.60 22.46
C TYR A 38 -11.50 -23.97 22.35
N LYS A 39 -12.21 -24.24 21.25
CA LYS A 39 -12.85 -25.52 20.98
C LYS A 39 -11.83 -26.64 20.72
N ASP A 40 -10.74 -26.36 20.01
CA ASP A 40 -9.64 -27.32 19.81
C ASP A 40 -8.93 -27.67 21.12
N ILE A 41 -8.77 -26.70 22.03
CA ILE A 41 -8.20 -26.91 23.37
C ILE A 41 -9.08 -27.83 24.22
N ILE A 42 -10.40 -27.61 24.24
CA ILE A 42 -11.35 -28.44 25.01
C ILE A 42 -11.41 -29.88 24.47
N ASN A 43 -11.32 -30.05 23.15
CA ASN A 43 -11.39 -31.36 22.52
C ASN A 43 -10.11 -32.21 22.68
N GLY A 44 -9.17 -31.79 23.54
CA GLY A 44 -7.99 -32.59 23.88
C GLY A 44 -6.95 -32.69 22.77
N ILE A 45 -6.99 -31.81 21.77
CA ILE A 45 -5.92 -31.66 20.78
C ILE A 45 -4.78 -30.88 21.47
N THR A 46 -4.04 -31.56 22.35
CA THR A 46 -2.95 -30.97 23.13
C THR A 46 -1.77 -30.64 22.23
N ASN A 47 -1.69 -29.39 21.79
CA ASN A 47 -0.42 -28.81 21.36
C ASN A 47 0.09 -27.86 22.44
N PHE A 48 1.11 -28.32 23.18
CA PHE A 48 1.81 -27.63 24.27
C PHE A 48 2.42 -26.25 23.90
N GLY A 49 2.27 -25.77 22.66
CA GLY A 49 2.74 -24.47 22.20
C GLY A 49 2.01 -23.25 22.81
N LEU A 50 0.87 -23.46 23.47
CA LEU A 50 -0.01 -22.38 23.96
C LEU A 50 0.50 -21.64 25.20
N ILE A 51 1.23 -22.29 26.12
CA ILE A 51 1.82 -21.62 27.30
C ILE A 51 3.00 -20.72 26.89
N ASN A 52 3.74 -21.13 25.85
CA ASN A 52 4.83 -20.32 25.28
C ASN A 52 4.32 -19.00 24.67
N ASN A 53 3.11 -19.00 24.10
CA ASN A 53 2.51 -17.81 23.49
C ASN A 53 2.20 -16.70 24.51
N ILE A 54 1.82 -17.06 25.74
CA ILE A 54 1.58 -16.09 26.82
C ILE A 54 2.91 -15.50 27.32
N PHE A 55 3.94 -16.33 27.48
CA PHE A 55 5.29 -15.88 27.85
C PHE A 55 5.92 -14.97 26.78
N LEU A 56 5.65 -15.23 25.51
CA LEU A 56 6.09 -14.39 24.36
C LEU A 56 5.42 -13.02 24.32
N ILE A 57 4.13 -12.95 24.62
CA ILE A 57 3.39 -11.67 24.70
C ILE A 57 3.97 -10.81 25.83
N VAL A 58 4.24 -11.39 26.98
CA VAL A 58 4.78 -10.68 28.16
C VAL A 58 6.24 -10.25 27.94
N SER A 59 7.08 -11.08 27.33
CA SER A 59 8.48 -10.75 27.03
C SER A 59 8.63 -9.71 25.91
N ALA A 60 7.77 -9.74 24.89
CA ALA A 60 7.68 -8.66 23.90
C ALA A 60 7.33 -7.32 24.53
N ILE A 61 6.37 -7.29 25.47
CA ILE A 61 5.98 -6.08 26.22
C ILE A 61 7.16 -5.54 27.06
N ILE A 62 7.94 -6.42 27.70
CA ILE A 62 9.09 -6.05 28.54
C ILE A 62 10.27 -5.52 27.70
N ILE A 63 10.59 -6.13 26.56
CA ILE A 63 11.66 -5.70 25.66
C ILE A 63 11.30 -4.38 24.96
N LEU A 64 10.02 -4.21 24.60
CA LEU A 64 9.45 -2.94 24.13
C LEU A 64 9.59 -1.82 25.18
N GLY A 65 9.38 -2.14 26.47
CA GLY A 65 9.61 -1.21 27.58
C GLY A 65 11.09 -0.89 27.82
N PHE A 66 11.99 -1.86 27.64
CA PHE A 66 13.43 -1.71 27.92
C PHE A 66 14.17 -0.91 26.83
N ILE A 67 13.85 -1.11 25.55
CA ILE A 67 14.45 -0.33 24.44
C ILE A 67 13.96 1.13 24.47
N SER A 68 12.71 1.35 24.92
CA SER A 68 12.12 2.66 25.14
C SER A 68 12.89 3.54 26.14
N THR A 69 13.68 2.97 27.05
CA THR A 69 14.34 3.72 28.14
C THR A 69 15.81 4.05 27.87
N ARG A 70 16.46 3.43 26.86
CA ARG A 70 17.93 3.50 26.65
C ARG A 70 18.43 4.18 25.36
N LEU A 71 17.54 4.68 24.50
CA LEU A 71 17.88 5.47 23.31
C LEU A 71 18.17 6.99 23.47
N PRO A 72 18.32 7.62 24.67
CA PRO A 72 18.69 9.04 24.74
C PRO A 72 20.09 9.39 24.20
N GLN A 73 21.01 8.43 24.04
CA GLN A 73 22.40 8.71 23.69
C GLN A 73 22.66 8.90 22.17
N PHE A 74 21.77 8.45 21.29
CA PHE A 74 21.93 8.60 19.82
C PHE A 74 21.30 9.89 19.26
N ARG A 75 20.69 10.70 20.14
CA ARG A 75 19.98 11.96 19.85
C ARG A 75 20.84 13.08 19.26
N LYS A 76 22.17 12.96 19.25
CA LYS A 76 23.05 14.12 18.98
C LYS A 76 23.43 14.39 17.52
N ARG A 77 23.09 13.57 16.51
CA ARG A 77 23.70 13.75 15.17
C ARG A 77 22.82 13.82 13.92
N ASN A 78 21.52 13.49 13.92
CA ASN A 78 20.69 13.81 12.74
C ASN A 78 19.21 14.00 13.10
N LYS A 79 18.64 15.14 12.70
CA LYS A 79 17.26 15.54 12.98
C LYS A 79 16.28 14.80 12.06
N GLY A 80 15.53 13.84 12.62
CA GLY A 80 14.35 13.26 11.97
C GLY A 80 13.94 11.83 12.36
N SER A 81 14.01 11.46 13.66
CA SER A 81 13.75 10.10 14.19
C SER A 81 12.25 9.81 14.43
N ILE A 82 11.52 9.45 13.38
CA ILE A 82 10.20 8.76 13.47
C ILE A 82 10.20 7.45 12.67
N TYR A 83 11.12 7.35 11.72
CA TYR A 83 11.34 6.18 10.87
C TYR A 83 12.03 5.05 11.63
N GLU A 84 12.92 5.36 12.58
CA GLU A 84 13.65 4.38 13.40
C GLU A 84 12.72 3.54 14.31
N ILE A 85 11.66 4.15 14.83
CA ILE A 85 10.61 3.48 15.63
C ILE A 85 9.78 2.51 14.78
N GLY A 86 9.50 2.88 13.52
CA GLY A 86 8.81 2.00 12.58
C GLY A 86 9.67 0.81 12.15
N TYR A 87 10.98 1.02 11.94
CA TYR A 87 11.93 -0.04 11.58
C TYR A 87 12.10 -1.08 12.70
N LEU A 88 12.16 -0.65 13.96
CA LEU A 88 12.27 -1.56 15.12
C LEU A 88 11.01 -2.39 15.35
N ILE A 89 9.82 -1.82 15.12
CA ILE A 89 8.54 -2.55 15.19
C ILE A 89 8.46 -3.60 14.07
N LEU A 90 8.89 -3.24 12.86
CA LEU A 90 8.90 -4.15 11.72
C LEU A 90 9.92 -5.29 11.91
N PHE A 91 11.15 -4.99 12.32
CA PHE A 91 12.20 -6.00 12.56
C PHE A 91 11.89 -6.90 13.77
N GLY A 92 11.25 -6.36 14.81
CA GLY A 92 10.77 -7.15 15.95
C GLY A 92 9.67 -8.14 15.57
N MET A 93 8.70 -7.72 14.74
CA MET A 93 7.68 -8.63 14.22
C MET A 93 8.26 -9.71 13.29
N VAL A 94 9.26 -9.37 12.46
CA VAL A 94 9.95 -10.33 11.58
C VAL A 94 10.81 -11.31 12.40
N SER A 95 11.55 -10.86 13.41
CA SER A 95 12.35 -11.74 14.28
C SER A 95 11.50 -12.67 15.14
N ILE A 96 10.33 -12.24 15.60
CA ILE A 96 9.39 -13.08 16.37
C ILE A 96 8.76 -14.15 15.46
N VAL A 97 8.42 -13.81 14.22
CA VAL A 97 7.94 -14.79 13.22
C VAL A 97 9.05 -15.80 12.90
N VAL A 98 10.29 -15.37 12.68
CA VAL A 98 11.43 -16.28 12.42
C VAL A 98 11.76 -17.16 13.64
N SER A 99 11.63 -16.63 14.85
CA SER A 99 11.87 -17.38 16.09
C SER A 99 10.75 -18.37 16.44
N TYR A 100 9.51 -18.10 16.02
CA TYR A 100 8.35 -19.00 16.19
C TYR A 100 8.53 -20.33 15.47
N PHE A 101 9.39 -20.37 14.44
CA PHE A 101 9.59 -21.53 13.59
C PHE A 101 10.95 -22.21 13.75
N ASN A 102 11.74 -21.79 14.74
CA ASN A 102 13.00 -22.45 15.02
C ASN A 102 12.82 -23.54 16.08
N LYS A 103 12.13 -24.63 15.69
CA LYS A 103 12.52 -25.96 16.14
C LYS A 103 13.43 -26.49 15.05
N SER A 104 14.67 -26.74 15.41
CA SER A 104 15.83 -26.97 14.54
C SER A 104 15.60 -28.14 13.58
N THR A 105 14.90 -27.86 12.48
CA THR A 105 14.67 -28.66 11.24
C THR A 105 13.57 -28.03 10.35
N GLU A 106 12.81 -27.01 10.81
CA GLU A 106 11.65 -26.42 10.10
C GLU A 106 11.83 -24.99 9.54
N PHE A 107 13.02 -24.39 9.61
CA PHE A 107 13.26 -23.01 9.11
C PHE A 107 12.83 -22.82 7.64
N ASP A 108 13.02 -23.87 6.82
CA ASP A 108 12.64 -23.88 5.41
C ASP A 108 11.14 -23.79 5.18
N TYR A 109 10.29 -24.34 6.05
CA TYR A 109 8.83 -24.38 5.84
C TYR A 109 8.16 -23.00 5.89
N ILE A 110 8.86 -22.00 6.39
CA ILE A 110 8.29 -20.67 6.63
C ILE A 110 9.03 -19.61 5.87
N VAL A 111 10.36 -19.68 5.94
CA VAL A 111 11.20 -18.73 5.23
C VAL A 111 11.03 -18.95 3.73
N MET A 112 10.88 -20.19 3.26
CA MET A 112 10.73 -20.45 1.83
C MET A 112 9.43 -19.88 1.24
N PRO A 113 8.23 -20.11 1.83
CA PRO A 113 7.01 -19.43 1.36
C PRO A 113 7.10 -17.91 1.43
N LEU A 114 7.69 -17.35 2.50
CA LEU A 114 7.89 -15.90 2.62
C LEU A 114 8.80 -15.34 1.53
N LEU A 115 9.89 -16.03 1.21
CA LEU A 115 10.80 -15.66 0.12
C LEU A 115 10.12 -15.78 -1.24
N ASP A 116 9.36 -16.84 -1.47
CA ASP A 116 8.60 -17.00 -2.73
C ASP A 116 7.52 -15.94 -2.87
N MET A 117 6.85 -15.58 -1.77
CA MET A 117 5.89 -14.49 -1.75
C MET A 117 6.58 -13.16 -2.02
N PHE A 118 7.78 -12.95 -1.47
CA PHE A 118 8.56 -11.76 -1.76
C PHE A 118 8.97 -11.69 -3.24
N LYS A 119 9.30 -12.82 -3.89
CA LYS A 119 9.57 -12.87 -5.33
C LYS A 119 8.34 -12.49 -6.15
N VAL A 120 7.20 -13.12 -5.87
CA VAL A 120 5.92 -12.81 -6.54
C VAL A 120 5.56 -11.33 -6.35
N LEU A 121 5.65 -10.84 -5.12
CA LEU A 121 5.42 -9.43 -4.80
C LEU A 121 6.34 -8.50 -5.57
N SER A 122 7.64 -8.80 -5.61
CA SER A 122 8.65 -7.97 -6.28
C SER A 122 8.33 -7.83 -7.77
N VAL A 123 8.01 -8.94 -8.44
CA VAL A 123 7.61 -8.93 -9.86
C VAL A 123 6.35 -8.08 -10.05
N MET A 124 5.32 -8.30 -9.23
CA MET A 124 4.06 -7.56 -9.32
C MET A 124 4.24 -6.05 -9.06
N LEU A 125 5.09 -5.68 -8.10
CA LEU A 125 5.42 -4.27 -7.83
C LEU A 125 6.20 -3.65 -8.99
N ILE A 126 7.19 -4.35 -9.56
CA ILE A 126 7.94 -3.85 -10.73
C ILE A 126 6.97 -3.60 -11.90
N LEU A 127 6.10 -4.56 -12.22
CA LEU A 127 5.11 -4.39 -13.29
C LEU A 127 4.15 -3.22 -13.00
N THR A 128 3.69 -3.09 -11.75
CA THR A 128 2.84 -1.98 -11.32
C THR A 128 3.58 -0.63 -11.43
N LEU A 129 4.87 -0.60 -11.09
CA LEU A 129 5.70 0.60 -11.20
C LEU A 129 5.99 0.99 -12.64
N ILE A 130 6.23 0.02 -13.53
CA ILE A 130 6.35 0.28 -14.97
C ILE A 130 5.05 0.87 -15.50
N ALA A 131 3.90 0.30 -15.11
CA ALA A 131 2.59 0.87 -15.43
C ALA A 131 2.49 2.34 -14.94
N THR A 132 3.05 2.65 -13.77
CA THR A 132 3.05 4.01 -13.22
C THR A 132 3.83 5.05 -14.04
N LYS A 133 4.80 4.62 -14.85
CA LYS A 133 5.62 5.54 -15.67
C LYS A 133 4.97 5.90 -17.00
N THR A 134 3.92 5.18 -17.41
CA THR A 134 3.23 5.41 -18.69
C THR A 134 2.57 6.80 -18.77
N LYS A 135 2.44 7.35 -19.99
CA LYS A 135 1.77 8.64 -20.22
C LYS A 135 0.32 8.63 -19.76
N ALA A 136 -0.37 7.50 -19.92
CA ALA A 136 -1.72 7.29 -19.40
C ALA A 136 -1.73 7.49 -17.88
N PHE A 137 -0.84 6.80 -17.16
CA PHE A 137 -0.80 6.94 -15.71
C PHE A 137 -0.50 8.36 -15.22
N LYS A 138 0.47 9.05 -15.85
CA LYS A 138 0.76 10.47 -15.56
C LYS A 138 -0.44 11.39 -15.83
N GLY A 139 -1.25 11.09 -16.86
CA GLY A 139 -2.48 11.79 -17.18
C GLY A 139 -3.55 11.68 -16.08
N VAL A 140 -3.72 10.49 -15.50
CA VAL A 140 -4.64 10.28 -14.36
C VAL A 140 -4.18 11.06 -13.14
N ILE A 141 -2.88 11.04 -12.80
CA ILE A 141 -2.32 11.76 -11.63
C ILE A 141 -2.50 13.27 -11.75
N SER A 142 -2.27 13.81 -12.95
CA SER A 142 -2.31 15.24 -13.20
C SER A 142 -3.74 15.80 -13.30
N GLY A 143 -4.77 14.96 -13.09
CA GLY A 143 -6.17 15.36 -13.20
C GLY A 143 -6.63 15.59 -14.65
N LYS A 144 -5.77 15.31 -15.64
CA LYS A 144 -6.11 15.35 -17.08
C LYS A 144 -6.79 14.04 -17.45
N ILE A 145 -7.98 13.83 -16.88
CA ILE A 145 -8.78 12.63 -17.06
C ILE A 145 -9.35 12.60 -18.48
N SER A 146 -8.65 11.92 -19.39
CA SER A 146 -9.17 11.58 -20.71
C SER A 146 -9.73 10.16 -20.71
N LYS A 147 -10.80 9.91 -21.47
CA LYS A 147 -11.39 8.58 -21.65
C LYS A 147 -10.34 7.55 -22.08
N LYS A 148 -9.42 7.94 -22.98
CA LYS A 148 -8.33 7.07 -23.45
C LYS A 148 -7.41 6.64 -22.30
N THR A 149 -7.03 7.61 -21.46
CA THR A 149 -6.16 7.40 -20.30
C THR A 149 -6.78 6.44 -19.28
N ILE A 150 -8.07 6.60 -18.99
CA ILE A 150 -8.82 5.68 -18.11
C ILE A 150 -8.81 4.26 -18.68
N ILE A 151 -9.15 4.11 -19.97
CA ILE A 151 -9.23 2.80 -20.63
C ILE A 151 -7.87 2.08 -20.55
N TYR A 152 -6.76 2.78 -20.84
CA TYR A 152 -5.43 2.18 -20.71
C TYR A 152 -5.12 1.73 -19.28
N CYS A 153 -5.40 2.58 -18.27
CA CYS A 153 -5.18 2.21 -16.87
C CYS A 153 -6.04 1.01 -16.44
N PHE A 154 -7.31 1.00 -16.83
CA PHE A 154 -8.23 -0.11 -16.59
C PHE A 154 -7.69 -1.42 -17.20
N ILE A 155 -7.28 -1.42 -18.47
CA ILE A 155 -6.74 -2.62 -19.14
C ILE A 155 -5.50 -3.12 -18.40
N ILE A 156 -4.56 -2.23 -18.11
CA ILE A 156 -3.31 -2.59 -17.44
C ILE A 156 -3.59 -3.19 -16.05
N PHE A 157 -4.41 -2.55 -15.22
CA PHE A 157 -4.70 -3.05 -13.88
C PHE A 157 -5.56 -4.31 -13.88
N SER A 158 -6.39 -4.52 -14.89
CA SER A 158 -7.13 -5.78 -15.04
C SER A 158 -6.19 -6.93 -15.38
N ILE A 159 -5.23 -6.71 -16.29
CA ILE A 159 -4.18 -7.69 -16.60
C ILE A 159 -3.35 -7.97 -15.35
N LEU A 160 -2.89 -6.95 -14.64
CA LEU A 160 -2.12 -7.13 -13.39
C LEU A 160 -2.92 -7.89 -12.33
N GLY A 161 -4.22 -7.61 -12.19
CA GLY A 161 -5.11 -8.33 -11.29
C GLY A 161 -5.23 -9.82 -11.64
N ILE A 162 -5.36 -10.14 -12.93
CA ILE A 162 -5.35 -11.52 -13.43
C ILE A 162 -3.99 -12.18 -13.17
N LEU A 163 -2.88 -11.54 -13.57
CA LEU A 163 -1.53 -12.07 -13.38
C LEU A 163 -1.24 -12.33 -11.90
N SER A 164 -1.62 -11.43 -11.01
CA SER A 164 -1.46 -11.62 -9.57
C SER A 164 -2.28 -12.79 -9.01
N SER A 165 -3.30 -13.29 -9.73
CA SER A 165 -4.04 -14.51 -9.37
C SER A 165 -3.48 -15.78 -10.00
N ILE A 166 -2.69 -15.63 -11.08
CA ILE A 166 -1.98 -16.73 -11.74
C ILE A 166 -0.68 -17.02 -10.99
N TYR A 167 0.06 -15.97 -10.63
CA TYR A 167 1.28 -16.07 -9.84
C TYR A 167 0.94 -16.00 -8.36
N TYR A 168 0.81 -17.18 -7.75
CA TYR A 168 0.54 -17.36 -6.33
C TYR A 168 1.62 -18.26 -5.71
N VAL A 169 1.74 -18.20 -4.38
CA VAL A 169 2.55 -19.13 -3.59
C VAL A 169 1.63 -20.20 -3.03
N ASN A 170 2.01 -21.46 -3.18
CA ASN A 170 1.24 -22.59 -2.65
C ASN A 170 1.85 -23.05 -1.33
N VAL A 171 1.05 -23.05 -0.26
CA VAL A 171 1.43 -23.59 1.06
C VAL A 171 0.44 -24.70 1.40
N ASP A 172 0.92 -25.94 1.47
CA ASP A 172 0.12 -27.13 1.78
C ASP A 172 -1.16 -27.26 0.93
N GLY A 173 -1.03 -27.08 -0.39
CA GLY A 173 -2.16 -27.15 -1.33
C GLY A 173 -3.06 -25.91 -1.32
N THR A 174 -2.72 -24.88 -0.53
CA THR A 174 -3.50 -23.65 -0.41
C THR A 174 -2.82 -22.50 -1.16
N PRO A 175 -3.46 -21.93 -2.22
CA PRO A 175 -2.90 -20.82 -2.96
C PRO A 175 -3.05 -19.49 -2.19
N SER A 176 -1.94 -18.77 -2.03
CA SER A 176 -1.86 -17.41 -1.49
C SER A 176 -1.36 -16.45 -2.57
N ASP A 177 -2.10 -15.37 -2.79
CA ASP A 177 -1.82 -14.39 -3.84
C ASP A 177 -1.77 -12.95 -3.31
N VAL A 178 -1.42 -11.99 -4.19
CA VAL A 178 -1.41 -10.55 -3.89
C VAL A 178 -2.43 -9.78 -4.74
N ARG A 179 -3.51 -10.44 -5.18
CA ARG A 179 -4.53 -9.81 -6.05
C ARG A 179 -5.15 -8.58 -5.41
N ASN A 180 -5.53 -8.69 -4.15
CA ASN A 180 -6.17 -7.59 -3.43
C ASN A 180 -5.24 -6.36 -3.31
N LEU A 181 -3.91 -6.56 -3.27
CA LEU A 181 -2.95 -5.45 -3.35
C LEU A 181 -3.09 -4.66 -4.65
N ILE A 182 -3.06 -5.35 -5.79
CA ILE A 182 -3.14 -4.72 -7.11
C ILE A 182 -4.47 -4.00 -7.32
N ILE A 183 -5.56 -4.63 -6.92
CA ILE A 183 -6.91 -4.05 -7.06
C ILE A 183 -7.12 -2.88 -6.10
N MET A 184 -6.59 -2.94 -4.88
CA MET A 184 -6.63 -1.78 -3.98
C MET A 184 -5.81 -0.62 -4.54
N ILE A 185 -4.61 -0.88 -5.07
CA ILE A 185 -3.79 0.14 -5.72
C ILE A 185 -4.56 0.77 -6.88
N SER A 186 -5.19 -0.03 -7.75
CA SER A 186 -5.92 0.48 -8.91
C SER A 186 -7.10 1.37 -8.51
N GLY A 187 -7.82 1.05 -7.43
CA GLY A 187 -8.89 1.88 -6.87
C GLY A 187 -8.38 3.15 -6.20
N LEU A 188 -7.41 3.04 -5.28
CA LEU A 188 -6.82 4.18 -4.57
C LEU A 188 -6.16 5.19 -5.51
N PHE A 189 -5.63 4.69 -6.62
CA PHE A 189 -4.90 5.47 -7.59
C PHE A 189 -5.79 5.96 -8.75
N GLY A 190 -6.50 5.06 -9.41
CA GLY A 190 -7.26 5.34 -10.64
C GLY A 190 -8.75 5.64 -10.41
N GLY A 191 -9.21 5.56 -9.16
CA GLY A 191 -10.58 5.87 -8.79
C GLY A 191 -11.61 4.89 -9.36
N PRO A 192 -12.91 5.24 -9.33
CA PRO A 192 -14.01 4.33 -9.64
C PRO A 192 -13.98 3.79 -11.07
N TYR A 193 -13.45 4.56 -12.02
CA TYR A 193 -13.41 4.17 -13.43
C TYR A 193 -12.30 3.16 -13.76
N VAL A 194 -11.37 2.92 -12.83
CA VAL A 194 -10.27 1.96 -12.99
C VAL A 194 -10.42 0.83 -11.96
N GLY A 195 -10.58 1.17 -10.69
CA GLY A 195 -10.59 0.19 -9.59
C GLY A 195 -11.78 -0.77 -9.63
N ILE A 196 -13.00 -0.26 -9.79
CA ILE A 196 -14.21 -1.09 -9.82
C ILE A 196 -14.19 -2.07 -11.01
N PRO A 197 -14.00 -1.63 -12.27
CA PRO A 197 -14.02 -2.57 -13.39
C PRO A 197 -12.83 -3.55 -13.35
N SER A 198 -11.63 -3.13 -12.92
CA SER A 198 -10.52 -4.07 -12.72
C SER A 198 -10.80 -5.09 -11.61
N GLY A 199 -11.45 -4.68 -10.52
CA GLY A 199 -11.88 -5.59 -9.44
C GLY A 199 -12.92 -6.60 -9.91
N ILE A 200 -13.87 -6.19 -10.76
CA ILE A 200 -14.85 -7.09 -11.40
C ILE A 200 -14.14 -8.13 -12.26
N ILE A 201 -13.24 -7.70 -13.16
CA ILE A 201 -12.54 -8.64 -14.05
C ILE A 201 -11.66 -9.62 -13.27
N ALA A 202 -10.86 -9.13 -12.32
CA ALA A 202 -10.00 -9.99 -11.50
C ALA A 202 -10.81 -10.91 -10.58
N GLY A 203 -11.96 -10.43 -10.07
CA GLY A 203 -12.89 -11.23 -9.27
C GLY A 203 -13.55 -12.34 -10.08
N LEU A 204 -14.02 -12.03 -11.29
CA LEU A 204 -14.57 -13.03 -12.22
C LEU A 204 -13.52 -14.07 -12.62
N PHE A 205 -12.29 -13.63 -12.89
CA PHE A 205 -11.19 -14.56 -13.15
C PHE A 205 -10.93 -15.46 -11.94
N LYS A 206 -10.88 -14.92 -10.72
CA LYS A 206 -10.74 -15.71 -9.50
C LYS A 206 -11.89 -16.70 -9.32
N TYR A 207 -13.12 -16.28 -9.59
CA TYR A 207 -14.28 -17.16 -9.52
C TYR A 207 -14.16 -18.33 -10.52
N SER A 208 -13.68 -18.05 -11.74
CA SER A 208 -13.51 -19.05 -12.79
C SER A 208 -12.45 -20.11 -12.48
N GLN A 209 -11.50 -19.84 -11.57
CA GLN A 209 -10.51 -20.82 -11.10
C GLN A 209 -11.14 -21.95 -10.26
N GLY A 210 -12.36 -21.75 -9.74
CA GLY A 210 -13.04 -22.73 -8.90
C GLY A 210 -12.34 -22.98 -7.55
N GLY A 211 -12.83 -23.99 -6.83
CA GLY A 211 -12.38 -24.33 -5.48
C GLY A 211 -13.18 -23.65 -4.36
N ALA A 212 -12.93 -24.09 -3.13
CA ALA A 212 -13.75 -23.72 -1.96
C ALA A 212 -13.68 -22.24 -1.55
N THR A 213 -12.63 -21.52 -1.99
CA THR A 213 -12.45 -20.09 -1.74
C THR A 213 -12.74 -19.21 -2.97
N ALA A 214 -13.21 -19.80 -4.08
CA ALA A 214 -13.49 -19.05 -5.30
C ALA A 214 -14.50 -17.92 -5.08
N LEU A 215 -15.64 -18.23 -4.46
CA LEU A 215 -16.70 -17.27 -4.18
C LEU A 215 -16.27 -16.17 -3.20
N PRO A 216 -15.80 -16.48 -1.97
CA PRO A 216 -15.44 -15.43 -1.01
C PRO A 216 -14.32 -14.53 -1.54
N CYS A 217 -13.26 -15.09 -2.12
CA CYS A 217 -12.16 -14.29 -2.65
C CYS A 217 -12.57 -13.45 -3.87
N ALA A 218 -13.46 -13.94 -4.73
CA ALA A 218 -13.99 -13.15 -5.85
C ALA A 218 -14.80 -11.95 -5.36
N VAL A 219 -15.71 -12.18 -4.41
CA VAL A 219 -16.52 -11.11 -3.79
C VAL A 219 -15.62 -10.10 -3.08
N ALA A 220 -14.65 -10.56 -2.29
CA ALA A 220 -13.68 -9.70 -1.64
C ALA A 220 -12.94 -8.83 -2.67
N THR A 221 -12.50 -9.41 -3.79
CA THR A 221 -11.78 -8.67 -4.84
C THR A 221 -12.62 -7.52 -5.42
N VAL A 222 -13.90 -7.75 -5.67
CA VAL A 222 -14.79 -6.68 -6.17
C VAL A 222 -14.95 -5.58 -5.12
N ILE A 223 -15.19 -5.96 -3.85
CA ILE A 223 -15.31 -5.02 -2.73
C ILE A 223 -14.01 -4.23 -2.54
N CYS A 224 -12.85 -4.86 -2.72
CA CYS A 224 -11.54 -4.23 -2.68
C CYS A 224 -11.45 -3.06 -3.66
N GLY A 225 -11.86 -3.30 -4.91
CA GLY A 225 -11.89 -2.29 -5.97
C GLY A 225 -12.84 -1.13 -5.64
N ILE A 226 -13.99 -1.43 -5.04
CA ILE A 226 -14.96 -0.44 -4.59
C ILE A 226 -14.40 0.41 -3.45
N ILE A 227 -13.85 -0.21 -2.39
CA ILE A 227 -13.30 0.48 -1.23
C ILE A 227 -12.15 1.40 -1.65
N GLY A 228 -11.20 0.89 -2.44
CA GLY A 228 -10.10 1.71 -2.95
C GLY A 228 -10.60 2.92 -3.74
N SER A 229 -11.60 2.71 -4.59
CA SER A 229 -12.22 3.76 -5.41
C SER A 229 -12.96 4.81 -4.59
N LEU A 230 -13.70 4.41 -3.54
CA LEU A 230 -14.38 5.33 -2.65
C LEU A 230 -13.38 6.21 -1.89
N ILE A 231 -12.31 5.60 -1.37
CA ILE A 231 -11.25 6.34 -0.67
C ILE A 231 -10.56 7.31 -1.61
N HIS A 232 -10.33 6.93 -2.87
CA HIS A 232 -9.81 7.85 -3.88
C HIS A 232 -10.71 9.09 -4.05
N VAL A 233 -12.03 8.90 -4.23
CA VAL A 233 -12.98 10.01 -4.39
C VAL A 233 -13.00 10.89 -3.14
N TRP A 234 -13.08 10.30 -1.95
CA TRP A 234 -13.17 11.06 -0.70
C TRP A 234 -11.86 11.76 -0.32
N ASN A 235 -10.72 11.24 -0.79
CA ASN A 235 -9.43 11.89 -0.64
C ASN A 235 -9.10 12.84 -1.81
N ASN A 236 -10.10 13.28 -2.58
CA ASN A 236 -9.98 14.22 -3.70
C ASN A 236 -8.96 13.77 -4.77
N GLY A 237 -8.95 12.48 -5.08
CA GLY A 237 -8.05 11.87 -6.04
C GLY A 237 -6.60 11.72 -5.57
N LYS A 238 -6.30 12.09 -4.32
CA LYS A 238 -4.96 11.94 -3.75
C LYS A 238 -4.79 10.52 -3.23
N PHE A 239 -3.65 9.92 -3.53
CA PHE A 239 -3.25 8.67 -2.89
C PHE A 239 -3.06 8.89 -1.37
N PRO A 240 -3.55 8.00 -0.50
CA PRO A 240 -3.38 8.13 0.96
C PRO A 240 -1.91 8.14 1.40
N LYS A 241 -1.63 8.65 2.60
CA LYS A 241 -0.28 8.52 3.19
C LYS A 241 0.04 7.04 3.44
N THR A 242 1.31 6.66 3.38
CA THR A 242 1.81 5.28 3.57
C THR A 242 1.22 4.58 4.79
N ARG A 243 1.12 5.28 5.93
CA ARG A 243 0.52 4.72 7.14
C ARG A 243 -0.95 4.35 6.94
N HIS A 244 -1.73 5.22 6.30
CA HIS A 244 -3.17 5.00 6.13
C HIS A 244 -3.44 3.92 5.08
N SER A 245 -2.64 3.86 4.01
CA SER A 245 -2.76 2.80 3.01
C SER A 245 -2.36 1.43 3.56
N ALA A 246 -1.32 1.35 4.40
CA ALA A 246 -0.93 0.11 5.07
C ALA A 246 -2.02 -0.40 6.04
N ILE A 247 -2.58 0.48 6.88
CA ILE A 247 -3.68 0.12 7.80
C ILE A 247 -4.91 -0.32 7.00
N LEU A 248 -5.27 0.40 5.94
CA LEU A 248 -6.38 0.03 5.07
C LEU A 248 -6.20 -1.38 4.49
N MET A 249 -5.01 -1.68 3.97
CA MET A 249 -4.71 -2.99 3.39
C MET A 249 -4.79 -4.10 4.44
N PHE A 250 -4.19 -3.88 5.61
CA PHE A 250 -4.25 -4.84 6.72
C PHE A 250 -5.69 -5.14 7.14
N LEU A 251 -6.48 -4.09 7.36
CA LEU A 251 -7.89 -4.22 7.73
C LEU A 251 -8.71 -4.91 6.63
N PHE A 252 -8.42 -4.61 5.36
CA PHE A 252 -9.10 -5.24 4.25
C PHE A 252 -8.79 -6.75 4.15
N ILE A 253 -7.56 -7.18 4.43
CA ILE A 253 -7.23 -8.61 4.43
C ILE A 253 -7.94 -9.35 5.56
N GLY A 254 -8.06 -8.76 6.75
CA GLY A 254 -8.88 -9.35 7.80
C GLY A 254 -10.35 -9.49 7.39
N PHE A 255 -10.88 -8.52 6.63
CA PHE A 255 -12.23 -8.61 6.04
C PHE A 255 -12.35 -9.73 4.99
N ASP A 256 -11.36 -9.88 4.10
CA ASP A 256 -11.31 -10.99 3.13
C ASP A 256 -11.31 -12.35 3.83
N MET A 257 -10.49 -12.50 4.87
CA MET A 257 -10.45 -13.73 5.66
C MET A 257 -11.76 -14.00 6.40
N LEU A 258 -12.44 -12.95 6.88
CA LEU A 258 -13.79 -13.10 7.44
C LEU A 258 -14.78 -13.62 6.41
N LEU A 259 -14.74 -13.14 5.17
CA LEU A 259 -15.61 -13.66 4.11
C LEU A 259 -15.35 -15.15 3.86
N ILE A 260 -14.10 -15.60 3.95
CA ILE A 260 -13.76 -17.02 3.86
C ILE A 260 -14.36 -17.81 5.02
N VAL A 261 -14.26 -17.32 6.27
CA VAL A 261 -14.87 -17.97 7.44
C VAL A 261 -16.40 -18.10 7.29
N VAL A 262 -17.04 -17.06 6.76
CA VAL A 262 -18.52 -16.99 6.68
C VAL A 262 -19.07 -17.79 5.51
N LEU A 263 -18.40 -17.80 4.37
CA LEU A 263 -18.92 -18.35 3.11
C LEU A 263 -18.38 -19.75 2.78
N THR A 264 -17.40 -20.24 3.53
CA THR A 264 -16.78 -21.55 3.31
C THR A 264 -16.96 -22.45 4.55
N PRO A 265 -17.10 -23.78 4.40
CA PRO A 265 -17.19 -24.69 5.54
C PRO A 265 -16.05 -24.52 6.56
N PRO A 266 -16.30 -24.67 7.87
CA PRO A 266 -15.32 -24.40 8.93
C PRO A 266 -14.00 -25.16 8.75
N TYR A 267 -14.04 -26.45 8.42
CA TYR A 267 -12.83 -27.27 8.27
C TYR A 267 -11.90 -26.79 7.15
N ILE A 268 -12.46 -26.21 6.07
CA ILE A 268 -11.68 -25.65 4.95
C ILE A 268 -11.15 -24.26 5.33
N SER A 269 -12.02 -23.40 5.87
CA SER A 269 -11.65 -22.02 6.21
C SER A 269 -10.52 -21.96 7.25
N ILE A 270 -10.57 -22.83 8.28
CA ILE A 270 -9.55 -22.88 9.33
C ILE A 270 -8.19 -23.31 8.77
N ALA A 271 -8.16 -24.36 7.93
CA ALA A 271 -6.94 -24.81 7.27
C ALA A 271 -6.35 -23.72 6.36
N TYR A 272 -7.22 -23.05 5.60
CA TYR A 272 -6.84 -21.95 4.73
C TYR A 272 -6.17 -20.80 5.51
N ILE A 273 -6.85 -20.31 6.55
CA ILE A 273 -6.37 -19.18 7.37
C ILE A 273 -5.05 -19.53 8.06
N ARG A 274 -4.94 -20.73 8.63
CA ARG A 274 -3.72 -21.16 9.33
C ARG A 274 -2.51 -21.17 8.41
N ASN A 275 -2.70 -21.62 7.17
CA ASN A 275 -1.59 -21.83 6.25
C ASN A 275 -1.18 -20.54 5.53
N ILE A 276 -2.12 -19.66 5.20
CA ILE A 276 -1.81 -18.53 4.32
C ILE A 276 -2.02 -17.13 4.90
N TYR A 277 -2.72 -16.97 6.03
CA TYR A 277 -3.07 -15.62 6.51
C TYR A 277 -1.85 -14.72 6.70
N ILE A 278 -0.82 -15.23 7.39
CA ILE A 278 0.43 -14.50 7.64
C ILE A 278 1.11 -14.14 6.30
N LEU A 279 1.10 -15.07 5.35
CA LEU A 279 1.74 -14.89 4.06
C LEU A 279 1.04 -13.84 3.19
N THR A 280 -0.29 -13.87 3.14
CA THR A 280 -1.11 -12.88 2.41
C THR A 280 -1.00 -11.49 3.03
N VAL A 281 -1.03 -11.39 4.38
CA VAL A 281 -0.80 -10.14 5.10
C VAL A 281 0.60 -9.59 4.80
N PHE A 282 1.63 -10.43 4.89
CA PHE A 282 3.00 -10.06 4.58
C PHE A 282 3.11 -9.49 3.15
N GLY A 283 2.69 -10.26 2.14
CA GLY A 283 2.81 -9.85 0.74
C GLY A 283 2.07 -8.55 0.45
N SER A 284 0.82 -8.44 0.89
CA SER A 284 -0.02 -7.31 0.50
C SER A 284 0.24 -6.04 1.33
N VAL A 285 0.45 -6.15 2.65
CA VAL A 285 0.71 -4.96 3.48
C VAL A 285 2.08 -4.39 3.20
N ILE A 286 3.12 -5.23 3.12
CA ILE A 286 4.47 -4.77 2.74
C ILE A 286 4.44 -4.22 1.33
N GLY A 287 3.76 -4.89 0.40
CA GLY A 287 3.57 -4.40 -0.96
C GLY A 287 2.95 -3.01 -1.01
N MET A 288 1.91 -2.75 -0.21
CA MET A 288 1.26 -1.45 -0.13
C MET A 288 2.19 -0.37 0.48
N VAL A 289 2.98 -0.73 1.51
CA VAL A 289 3.98 0.17 2.11
C VAL A 289 5.02 0.57 1.06
N LEU A 290 5.63 -0.42 0.39
CA LEU A 290 6.66 -0.21 -0.63
C LEU A 290 6.12 0.62 -1.78
N PHE A 291 4.96 0.25 -2.34
CA PHE A 291 4.34 1.00 -3.43
C PHE A 291 4.08 2.45 -3.02
N SER A 292 3.52 2.68 -1.83
CA SER A 292 3.23 4.03 -1.36
C SER A 292 4.50 4.86 -1.10
N MET A 293 5.58 4.26 -0.60
CA MET A 293 6.86 4.95 -0.40
C MET A 293 7.44 5.41 -1.73
N ILE A 294 7.52 4.52 -2.71
CA ILE A 294 8.05 4.80 -4.05
C ILE A 294 7.21 5.87 -4.75
N LEU A 295 5.89 5.80 -4.61
CA LEU A 295 4.99 6.80 -5.17
C LEU A 295 5.22 8.19 -4.56
N ASN A 296 5.43 8.26 -3.24
CA ASN A 296 5.70 9.53 -2.55
C ASN A 296 7.05 10.11 -2.96
N GLU A 297 8.10 9.28 -3.07
CA GLU A 297 9.42 9.71 -3.52
C GLU A 297 9.38 10.26 -4.96
N THR A 298 8.64 9.59 -5.85
CA THR A 298 8.47 10.04 -7.24
C THR A 298 7.75 11.39 -7.32
N LYS A 299 6.75 11.62 -6.45
CA LYS A 299 6.05 12.91 -6.37
C LYS A 299 6.99 14.02 -5.89
N THR A 300 7.73 13.79 -4.80
CA THR A 300 8.68 14.76 -4.27
C THR A 300 9.74 15.14 -5.30
N LYS A 301 10.35 14.14 -5.98
CA LYS A 301 11.35 14.37 -7.04
C LYS A 301 10.80 15.23 -8.19
N ASN A 302 9.60 14.91 -8.68
CA ASN A 302 8.97 15.69 -9.76
C ASN A 302 8.66 17.13 -9.35
N THR A 303 8.29 17.37 -8.07
CA THR A 303 8.07 18.72 -7.55
C THR A 303 9.37 19.51 -7.45
N THR A 304 10.46 18.89 -7.01
CA THR A 304 11.79 19.53 -6.97
C THR A 304 12.27 19.91 -8.37
N ILE A 305 12.21 19.00 -9.34
CA ILE A 305 12.63 19.26 -10.73
C ILE A 305 11.83 20.42 -11.32
N ASN A 306 10.50 20.43 -11.18
CA ASN A 306 9.66 21.52 -11.70
C ASN A 306 9.99 22.87 -11.03
N TYR A 307 10.33 22.88 -9.75
CA TYR A 307 10.73 24.10 -9.05
C TYR A 307 12.10 24.62 -9.54
N GLU A 308 13.04 23.72 -9.85
CA GLU A 308 14.33 24.08 -10.45
C GLU A 308 14.14 24.62 -11.88
N ASP A 309 13.31 23.98 -12.71
CA ASP A 309 13.00 24.44 -14.06
C ASP A 309 12.33 25.83 -14.08
N LEU A 310 11.43 26.10 -13.12
CA LEU A 310 10.79 27.41 -12.97
C LEU A 310 11.79 28.49 -12.56
N LYS A 311 12.70 28.19 -11.63
CA LYS A 311 13.76 29.11 -11.23
C LYS A 311 14.73 29.42 -12.37
N LEU A 312 15.08 28.42 -13.17
CA LEU A 312 15.93 28.61 -14.34
C LEU A 312 15.26 29.55 -15.35
N LYS A 313 13.96 29.38 -15.61
CA LYS A 313 13.21 30.30 -16.48
C LYS A 313 13.11 31.73 -15.93
N GLU A 314 12.94 31.90 -14.62
CA GLU A 314 12.96 33.22 -14.00
C GLU A 314 14.34 33.89 -14.13
N MET A 315 15.42 33.11 -13.98
CA MET A 315 16.78 33.61 -14.18
C MET A 315 17.06 33.96 -15.65
N GLU A 316 16.62 33.14 -16.61
CA GLU A 316 16.72 33.42 -18.05
C GLU A 316 16.00 34.73 -18.40
N ASN A 317 14.74 34.89 -17.99
CA ASN A 317 14.00 36.13 -18.24
C ASN A 317 14.67 37.37 -17.63
N THR A 318 15.31 37.22 -16.47
CA THR A 318 16.03 38.32 -15.80
C THR A 318 17.31 38.67 -16.57
N LEU A 319 18.02 37.67 -17.11
CA LEU A 319 19.19 37.90 -17.95
C LEU A 319 18.82 38.60 -19.25
N ASP A 320 17.73 38.18 -19.91
CA ASP A 320 17.21 38.82 -21.11
C ASP A 320 16.87 40.30 -20.86
N GLU A 321 16.27 40.63 -19.71
CA GLU A 321 15.98 42.02 -19.32
C GLU A 321 17.26 42.85 -19.10
N TYR A 322 18.31 42.24 -18.54
CA TYR A 322 19.61 42.91 -18.39
C TYR A 322 20.30 43.13 -19.74
N ASP A 323 20.25 42.16 -20.65
CA ASP A 323 20.85 42.27 -21.98
C ASP A 323 20.16 43.38 -22.79
N GLU A 324 18.82 43.45 -22.77
CA GLU A 324 18.06 44.53 -23.43
C GLU A 324 18.40 45.91 -22.84
N ARG A 325 18.64 45.99 -21.52
CA ARG A 325 19.02 47.24 -20.86
C ARG A 325 20.46 47.66 -21.18
N ILE A 326 21.38 46.71 -21.34
CA ILE A 326 22.75 46.99 -21.79
C ILE A 326 22.71 47.50 -23.23
N GLU A 327 21.94 46.87 -24.12
CA GLU A 327 21.83 47.28 -25.52
C GLU A 327 21.28 48.70 -25.64
N ASN A 328 20.23 49.05 -24.88
CA ASN A 328 19.71 50.41 -24.81
C ASN A 328 20.74 51.44 -24.30
N LEU A 329 21.51 51.09 -23.26
CA LEU A 329 22.56 51.97 -22.73
C LEU A 329 23.71 52.15 -23.73
N GLU A 330 24.07 51.11 -24.48
CA GLU A 330 25.08 51.17 -25.54
C GLU A 330 24.63 52.07 -26.70
N GLU A 331 23.35 52.03 -27.08
CA GLU A 331 22.76 52.96 -28.05
C GLU A 331 22.80 54.41 -27.57
N GLU A 332 22.36 54.67 -26.33
CA GLU A 332 22.36 56.02 -25.73
C GLU A 332 23.78 56.62 -25.66
N ILE A 333 24.79 55.82 -25.29
CA ILE A 333 26.20 56.23 -25.31
C ILE A 333 26.67 56.55 -26.74
N ARG A 334 26.20 55.81 -27.75
CA ARG A 334 26.53 56.05 -29.16
C ARG A 334 25.96 57.38 -29.64
N GLU A 335 24.72 57.68 -29.30
CA GLU A 335 24.07 58.94 -29.65
C GLU A 335 24.79 60.14 -29.01
N LEU A 336 25.13 60.05 -27.72
CA LEU A 336 25.87 61.09 -27.01
C LEU A 336 27.26 61.36 -27.62
N LYS A 337 27.97 60.31 -28.07
CA LYS A 337 29.24 60.46 -28.78
C LYS A 337 29.09 61.17 -30.13
N ASN A 338 27.97 60.97 -30.82
CA ASN A 338 27.71 61.60 -32.13
C ASN A 338 27.28 63.08 -32.01
N GLN A 339 26.67 63.48 -30.89
CA GLN A 339 26.24 64.88 -30.64
C GLN A 339 27.37 65.81 -30.16
N ASN A 340 28.50 65.25 -29.70
CA ASN A 340 29.72 66.00 -29.39
C ASN A 340 30.85 65.62 -30.36
N PRO A 341 30.76 65.98 -31.66
CA PRO A 341 31.91 65.86 -32.54
C PRO A 341 32.95 66.88 -32.08
N LYS A 342 34.12 66.39 -31.67
CA LYS A 342 35.28 67.22 -31.39
C LYS A 342 35.65 68.11 -32.58
#